data_AF-A0A6N7XD27-F1
#
_entry.id   AF-A0A6N7XD27-F1
#
_cell.length_a   1.000
_cell.length_b   1.000
_cell.length_c   1.000
_cell.angle_alpha   90.00
_cell.angle_beta   90.00
_cell.angle_gamma   90.00
#
_symmetry.space_group_name_H-M   'P 1'
#
loop_
_entity.id
_entity.type
_entity.pdbx_description
1 polymer ?
#
loop_
_entity_poly.entity_id
_entity_poly.type
_entity_poly.pdbx_seq_one_letter_code
_entity_poly.pdbx_strand_id
1 'polypeptide(L)'
;MENIGVEFEVRKKSVEGYEIGTFFFNYRELEENGEKVIEVDVYKVSDTVILYIKTYRAPYIPEASAVEMCEALYEEFYLESED
;
A
#
# COMPACT_ATOMS: atom_id res chain seq x y z
N MET A 1 24.15 31.32 4.89
CA MET A 1 23.32 30.20 4.39
C MET A 1 23.69 29.01 5.24
N GLU A 2 22.82 28.61 6.18
CA GLU A 2 23.03 27.39 6.96
C GLU A 2 23.00 26.21 6.00
N ASN A 3 24.12 25.51 5.92
CA ASN A 3 24.23 24.30 5.14
C ASN A 3 23.52 23.21 5.96
N ILE A 4 22.26 22.93 5.62
CA ILE A 4 21.48 21.85 6.23
C ILE A 4 22.05 20.53 5.68
N GLY A 5 23.25 20.18 6.14
CA GLY A 5 23.92 18.92 5.84
C GLY A 5 23.27 17.80 6.62
N VAL A 6 22.08 17.40 6.21
CA VAL A 6 21.55 16.09 6.59
C VAL A 6 22.09 15.12 5.55
N GLU A 7 23.11 14.35 5.90
CA GLU A 7 23.51 13.20 5.08
C GLU A 7 22.37 12.19 5.12
N PHE A 8 21.65 12.06 4.02
CA PHE A 8 20.57 11.07 3.90
C PHE A 8 21.18 9.71 3.56
N GLU A 9 20.89 8.70 4.39
CA GLU A 9 21.29 7.33 4.12
C GLU A 9 20.38 6.71 3.06
N VAL A 10 20.92 6.42 1.88
CA VAL A 10 20.20 5.73 0.81
C VAL A 10 20.28 4.23 1.06
N ARG A 11 19.13 3.59 1.27
CA ARG A 11 19.03 2.13 1.47
C ARG A 11 18.22 1.50 0.34
N LYS A 12 18.73 0.40 -0.22
CA LYS A 12 17.93 -0.47 -1.08
C LYS A 12 16.91 -1.21 -0.22
N LYS A 13 15.63 -1.06 -0.52
CA LYS A 13 14.54 -1.84 0.08
C LYS A 13 13.77 -2.57 -1.01
N SER A 14 13.32 -3.77 -0.69
CA SER A 14 12.35 -4.52 -1.50
C SER A 14 11.01 -4.48 -0.78
N VAL A 15 9.94 -4.31 -1.54
CA VAL A 15 8.56 -4.37 -1.04
C VAL A 15 7.85 -5.45 -1.86
N GLU A 16 7.17 -6.36 -1.17
CA GLU A 16 6.38 -7.43 -1.80
C GLU A 16 4.90 -7.06 -1.74
N GLY A 17 4.12 -7.44 -2.76
CA GLY A 17 2.73 -7.03 -2.84
C GLY A 17 2.09 -7.44 -4.16
N TYR A 18 0.86 -6.98 -4.36
CA TYR A 18 0.06 -7.25 -5.55
C TYR A 18 0.06 -6.03 -6.46
N GLU A 19 0.12 -6.25 -7.77
CA GLU A 19 0.05 -5.18 -8.77
C GLU A 19 -1.21 -5.37 -9.62
N ILE A 20 -2.02 -4.31 -9.74
CA ILE A 20 -3.23 -4.27 -10.57
C ILE A 20 -3.21 -2.96 -11.36
N GLY A 21 -3.05 -3.05 -12.68
CA GLY A 21 -2.90 -1.87 -13.53
C GLY A 21 -1.70 -1.01 -13.11
N THR A 22 -1.92 0.27 -12.82
CA THR A 22 -0.88 1.20 -12.33
C THR A 22 -0.82 1.31 -10.81
N PHE A 23 -1.45 0.39 -10.07
CA PHE A 23 -1.48 0.40 -8.61
C PHE A 23 -0.76 -0.81 -8.04
N PHE A 24 -0.04 -0.58 -6.94
CA PHE A 24 0.64 -1.61 -6.16
C PHE A 24 0.09 -1.60 -4.73
N PHE A 25 -0.16 -2.78 -4.20
CA PHE A 25 -0.83 -3.02 -2.92
C PHE A 25 0.06 -3.87 -2.02
N ASN A 26 0.61 -3.28 -0.96
CA ASN A 26 1.34 -4.00 0.07
C ASN A 26 0.35 -4.44 1.15
N TYR A 27 -0.15 -5.66 1.03
CA TYR A 27 -1.04 -6.28 2.00
C TYR A 27 -0.22 -6.89 3.16
N ARG A 28 -0.65 -6.63 4.39
CA ARG A 28 -0.06 -7.24 5.59
C ARG A 28 -1.13 -7.59 6.62
N GLU A 29 -1.05 -8.80 7.16
CA GLU A 29 -1.76 -9.18 8.37
C GLU A 29 -0.91 -8.79 9.58
N LEU A 30 -1.54 -8.16 10.56
CA LEU A 30 -0.94 -7.74 11.81
C LEU A 30 -1.72 -8.35 12.97
N GLU A 31 -1.03 -8.58 14.09
CA GLU A 31 -1.65 -8.94 15.36
C GLU A 31 -1.40 -7.81 16.35
N GLU A 32 -2.48 -7.14 16.78
CA GLU A 32 -2.44 -6.03 17.71
C GLU A 32 -3.39 -6.28 18.87
N ASN A 33 -2.87 -6.23 20.11
CA ASN A 33 -3.67 -6.47 21.32
C ASN A 33 -4.47 -7.78 21.33
N GLY A 34 -3.98 -8.81 20.61
CA GLY A 34 -4.65 -10.11 20.46
C GLY A 34 -5.73 -10.15 19.38
N GLU A 35 -5.91 -9.08 18.60
CA GLU A 35 -6.82 -9.00 17.47
C GLU A 35 -6.03 -9.00 16.15
N LYS A 36 -6.52 -9.76 15.17
CA LYS A 36 -5.96 -9.73 13.81
C LYS A 36 -6.53 -8.55 13.03
N VAL A 37 -5.64 -7.79 12.42
CA VAL A 37 -5.97 -6.61 11.62
C VAL A 37 -5.24 -6.69 10.29
N ILE A 38 -5.88 -6.19 9.24
CA ILE A 38 -5.27 -6.04 7.93
C ILE A 38 -4.87 -4.59 7.73
N GLU A 39 -3.67 -4.39 7.18
CA GLU A 39 -3.28 -3.14 6.57
C GLU A 39 -2.93 -3.35 5.09
N VAL A 40 -3.35 -2.40 4.26
CA VAL A 40 -2.99 -2.36 2.84
C VAL A 40 -2.45 -0.97 2.53
N ASP A 41 -1.14 -0.90 2.26
CA ASP A 41 -0.57 0.33 1.69
C ASP A 41 -0.80 0.32 0.19
N VAL A 42 -1.35 1.42 -0.32
CA VAL A 42 -1.62 1.59 -1.75
C VAL A 42 -0.64 2.59 -2.33
N TYR A 43 -0.07 2.22 -3.46
CA TYR A 43 0.88 3.04 -4.20
C TYR A 43 0.45 3.16 -5.66
N LYS A 44 0.75 4.29 -6.29
CA LYS A 44 0.69 4.46 -7.74
C LYS A 44 2.08 4.23 -8.33
N VAL A 45 2.16 3.33 -9.29
CA VAL A 45 3.40 3.01 -10.02
C VAL A 45 3.40 3.80 -11.32
N SER A 46 4.50 4.52 -11.57
CA SER A 46 4.74 5.28 -12.80
C SER A 46 6.19 5.11 -13.23
N ASP A 47 6.44 4.15 -14.11
CA ASP A 47 7.76 3.78 -14.61
C ASP A 47 8.80 3.59 -13.49
N THR A 48 9.59 4.63 -13.21
CA THR A 48 10.67 4.62 -12.22
C THR A 48 10.26 5.12 -10.84
N VAL A 49 9.03 5.62 -10.68
CA VAL A 49 8.56 6.24 -9.43
C VAL A 49 7.39 5.44 -8.86
N ILE A 50 7.43 5.19 -7.55
CA ILE A 50 6.32 4.64 -6.78
C ILE A 50 5.87 5.72 -5.81
N LEU A 51 4.62 6.16 -5.94
CA LEU A 51 4.02 7.20 -5.11
C LEU A 51 3.08 6.56 -4.08
N TYR A 52 3.34 6.79 -2.80
CA TYR A 52 2.41 6.40 -1.74
C TYR A 52 1.12 7.20 -1.84
N ILE A 53 -0.03 6.52 -1.80
CA ILE A 53 -1.35 7.14 -1.79
C ILE A 53 -1.88 7.17 -0.37
N LYS A 54 -2.13 5.99 0.20
CA LYS A 54 -2.82 5.84 1.49
C LYS A 54 -2.63 4.43 2.05
N THR A 55 -2.75 4.31 3.37
CA THR A 55 -2.87 3.04 4.08
C THR A 55 -4.33 2.82 4.47
N TYR A 56 -4.88 1.67 4.10
CA TYR A 56 -6.18 1.19 4.55
C TYR A 56 -5.99 0.21 5.68
N ARG A 57 -6.90 0.25 6.65
CA ARG A 57 -6.86 -0.61 7.83
C ARG A 57 -8.25 -1.15 8.11
N ALA A 58 -8.36 -2.46 8.29
CA ALA A 58 -9.62 -3.14 8.51
C ALA A 58 -9.45 -4.36 9.43
N PRO A 59 -10.50 -4.79 10.16
CA PRO A 59 -10.48 -6.06 10.88
C PRO A 59 -10.18 -7.23 9.93
N TYR A 60 -9.50 -8.26 10.43
CA TYR A 60 -9.30 -9.49 9.66
C TYR A 60 -10.63 -10.18 9.37
N ILE A 61 -10.86 -10.53 8.10
CA ILE A 61 -12.05 -11.27 7.64
C ILE A 61 -11.54 -12.63 7.13
N PRO A 62 -11.81 -13.75 7.83
CA PRO A 62 -11.29 -15.06 7.46
C PRO A 62 -11.67 -15.54 6.05
N GLU A 63 -12.82 -15.08 5.55
CA GLU A 63 -13.36 -15.47 4.26
C GLU A 63 -12.80 -14.65 3.09
N ALA A 64 -12.10 -13.54 3.35
CA ALA A 64 -11.59 -12.65 2.33
C ALA A 64 -10.09 -12.88 2.09
N SER A 65 -9.73 -13.18 0.85
CA SER A 65 -8.32 -13.29 0.45
C SER A 65 -7.68 -11.91 0.25
N ALA A 66 -6.34 -11.88 0.33
CA ALA A 66 -5.58 -10.67 0.03
C ALA A 66 -5.84 -10.13 -1.38
N VAL A 67 -6.04 -11.04 -2.36
CA VAL A 67 -6.35 -10.66 -3.76
C VAL A 67 -7.71 -9.98 -3.84
N GLU A 68 -8.76 -10.58 -3.27
CA GLU A 68 -10.11 -10.01 -3.29
C GLU A 68 -10.15 -8.62 -2.61
N MET A 69 -9.40 -8.45 -1.52
CA MET A 69 -9.27 -7.14 -0.87
C MET A 69 -8.56 -6.11 -1.74
N CYS A 70 -7.49 -6.49 -2.45
CA CYS A 70 -6.79 -5.60 -3.38
C CYS A 70 -7.66 -5.24 -4.59
N GLU A 71 -8.43 -6.19 -5.12
CA GLU A 71 -9.38 -5.97 -6.21
C GLU A 71 -10.48 -4.99 -5.79
N ALA A 72 -11.08 -5.17 -4.62
CA ALA A 72 -12.10 -4.25 -4.09
C ALA A 72 -11.56 -2.82 -3.94
N LEU A 73 -10.34 -2.65 -3.40
CA LEU A 73 -9.71 -1.34 -3.30
C LEU A 73 -9.39 -0.75 -4.69
N TYR A 74 -8.94 -1.57 -5.64
CA TYR A 74 -8.68 -1.13 -7.00
C TYR A 74 -9.94 -0.60 -7.68
N GLU A 75 -11.08 -1.27 -7.51
CA GLU A 75 -12.37 -0.82 -8.02
C GLU A 75 -12.76 0.55 -7.45
N GLU A 76 -12.56 0.79 -6.15
CA GLU A 76 -12.80 2.11 -5.55
C GLU A 76 -11.97 3.21 -6.24
N PHE A 77 -10.67 2.98 -6.44
CA PHE A 77 -9.79 3.97 -7.09
C PHE A 77 -10.07 4.17 -8.57
N TYR A 78 -10.46 3.11 -9.26
CA TYR A 78 -10.80 3.18 -10.68
C TYR A 78 -12.09 3.98 -10.87
N LEU A 79 -13.11 3.70 -10.06
CA LEU A 79 -14.38 4.43 -10.08
C LEU A 79 -14.21 5.92 -9.71
N GLU A 80 -13.39 6.23 -8.69
CA GLU A 80 -13.06 7.63 -8.34
C GLU A 80 -12.33 8.39 -9.46
N SER A 81 -11.74 7.69 -10.44
CA SER A 81 -10.99 8.31 -11.54
C SER A 81 -11.82 8.55 -12.81
N GLU A 82 -13.02 7.97 -12.90
CA GLU A 82 -13.95 8.14 -14.04
C GLU A 82 -15.01 9.24 -13.82
N ASP A 83 -15.12 9.80 -12.61
CA ASP A 83 -15.95 10.98 -12.26
C ASP A 83 -15.16 12.31 -12.30
#